data_AF-A0A8H6A029-F1
#
_entry.id   AF-A0A8H6A029-F1
#
_cell.length_a   1.000
_cell.length_b   1.000
_cell.length_c   1.000
_cell.angle_alpha   90.00
_cell.angle_beta   90.00
_cell.angle_gamma   90.00
#
_symmetry.space_group_name_H-M   'P 1'
#
loop_
_entity.id
_entity.type
_entity.pdbx_description
1 polymer ?
#
loop_
_entity_poly.entity_id
_entity_poly.type
_entity_poly.pdbx_seq_one_letter_code
_entity_poly.pdbx_strand_id
1 'polypeptide(L)'
;MATRSPTRLFLTLTTPPLVIAGYSTHHWLNNLEARYPPIAPDRSSTELLRTPANPVIQHVPHIDIYSARIPLRALQARIKHPADETKPTKQDLNTAWAQSLLNCNLLRLEAKFIGLIRTGKFNPGDTGTSPAGFSPEPETGAPRELLNGIMTVVREPVGEEPLLVTWGMPDEPRVFFEKIARWGYPWRLMTGGRHEMSVEGPFEGEGDEESQGPFVEVRFASAHTYEVVEEEGELWEQKTIPKWTGRLHRVYARFLLDAAVRELEGGR
;
A
#
# COMPACT_ATOMS: atom_id res chain seq x y z
N MET A 1 -16.04 20.08 -53.85
CA MET A 1 -16.36 19.26 -52.64
C MET A 1 -15.08 19.10 -51.84
N ALA A 2 -14.99 19.69 -50.65
CA ALA A 2 -13.80 19.61 -49.81
C ALA A 2 -13.72 18.24 -49.14
N THR A 3 -12.72 17.45 -49.50
CA THR A 3 -12.38 16.17 -48.86
C THR A 3 -12.01 16.43 -47.40
N ARG A 4 -12.89 16.06 -46.47
CA ARG A 4 -12.58 16.06 -45.03
C ARG A 4 -11.50 15.00 -44.79
N SER A 5 -10.30 15.46 -44.43
CA SER A 5 -9.18 14.59 -44.07
C SER A 5 -9.57 13.67 -42.89
N PRO A 6 -9.37 12.35 -42.98
CA PRO A 6 -9.69 11.40 -41.92
C PRO A 6 -8.97 11.75 -40.60
N THR A 7 -7.79 12.36 -40.69
CA THR A 7 -6.99 12.82 -39.54
C THR A 7 -7.71 13.87 -38.69
N ARG A 8 -8.47 14.79 -39.32
CA ARG A 8 -9.22 15.83 -38.60
C ARG A 8 -10.44 15.26 -37.87
N LEU A 9 -11.05 14.20 -38.42
CA LEU A 9 -12.19 13.52 -37.80
C LEU A 9 -11.74 12.67 -36.60
N PHE A 10 -10.62 11.96 -36.72
CA PHE A 10 -10.01 11.25 -35.60
C PHE A 10 -9.62 12.19 -34.47
N LEU A 11 -8.93 13.30 -34.77
CA LEU A 11 -8.57 14.31 -33.76
C LEU A 11 -9.81 14.90 -33.08
N THR A 12 -10.88 15.23 -33.80
CA THR A 12 -12.09 15.79 -33.17
C THR A 12 -12.88 14.79 -32.32
N LEU A 13 -12.81 13.49 -32.64
CA LEU A 13 -13.47 12.43 -31.86
C LEU A 13 -12.66 11.95 -30.66
N THR A 14 -11.33 11.97 -30.72
CA THR A 14 -10.46 11.46 -29.64
C THR A 14 -10.00 12.53 -28.66
N THR A 15 -9.94 13.81 -29.08
CA THR A 15 -9.49 14.89 -28.18
C THR A 15 -10.45 15.11 -27.00
N PRO A 16 -11.79 15.16 -27.17
CA PRO A 16 -12.69 15.37 -26.03
C PRO A 16 -12.64 14.24 -24.98
N PRO A 17 -12.69 12.94 -25.34
CA PRO A 17 -12.54 11.86 -24.37
C PRO A 17 -11.20 11.88 -23.64
N LEU A 18 -10.09 12.18 -24.32
CA LEU A 18 -8.77 12.23 -23.70
C LEU A 18 -8.63 13.42 -22.73
N VAL A 19 -9.18 14.59 -23.09
CA VAL A 19 -9.17 15.77 -22.23
C VAL A 19 -10.08 15.56 -21.01
N ILE A 20 -11.28 15.01 -21.21
CA ILE A 20 -12.20 14.71 -20.12
C ILE A 20 -11.60 13.66 -19.19
N ALA A 21 -11.06 12.56 -19.73
CA ALA A 21 -10.43 11.52 -18.93
C ALA A 21 -9.18 12.04 -18.18
N GLY A 22 -8.37 12.87 -18.84
CA GLY A 22 -7.21 13.51 -18.22
C GLY A 22 -7.61 14.45 -17.08
N TYR A 23 -8.61 15.30 -17.30
CA TYR A 23 -9.12 16.24 -16.30
C TYR A 23 -9.78 15.51 -15.12
N SER A 24 -10.62 14.52 -15.38
CA SER A 24 -11.29 13.74 -14.34
C SER A 24 -10.28 12.96 -13.51
N THR A 25 -9.29 12.35 -14.16
CA THR A 25 -8.19 11.66 -13.46
C THR A 25 -7.43 12.65 -12.60
N HIS A 26 -7.01 13.79 -13.15
CA HIS A 26 -6.26 14.80 -12.39
C HIS A 26 -7.04 15.31 -11.17
N HIS A 27 -8.32 15.62 -11.32
CA HIS A 27 -9.17 16.06 -10.22
C HIS A 27 -9.35 14.96 -9.16
N TRP A 28 -9.54 13.71 -9.59
CA TRP A 28 -9.65 12.56 -8.70
C TRP A 28 -8.36 12.32 -7.91
N LEU A 29 -7.20 12.41 -8.56
CA LEU A 29 -5.88 12.31 -7.92
C LEU A 29 -5.70 13.41 -6.86
N ASN A 30 -5.97 14.67 -7.21
CA ASN A 30 -5.85 15.78 -6.27
C ASN A 30 -6.82 15.64 -5.09
N ASN A 31 -8.03 15.13 -5.34
CA ASN A 31 -9.01 14.87 -4.27
C ASN A 31 -8.54 13.76 -3.32
N LEU A 32 -7.90 12.69 -3.83
CA LEU A 32 -7.29 11.69 -2.96
C LEU A 32 -6.13 12.29 -2.14
N GLU A 33 -5.27 13.08 -2.77
CA GLU A 33 -4.15 13.74 -2.10
C GLU A 33 -4.61 14.68 -0.97
N ALA A 34 -5.72 15.40 -1.19
CA ALA A 34 -6.32 16.28 -0.19
C ALA A 34 -7.00 15.52 0.96
N ARG A 35 -7.70 14.41 0.66
CA ARG A 35 -8.39 13.59 1.66
C ARG A 35 -7.45 12.82 2.59
N TYR A 36 -6.29 12.41 2.06
CA TYR A 36 -5.31 11.59 2.78
C TYR A 36 -3.94 12.29 2.77
N PRO A 37 -3.74 13.33 3.59
CA PRO A 37 -2.45 14.01 3.66
C PRO A 37 -1.35 13.08 4.22
N PRO A 38 -0.08 13.29 3.84
CA PRO A 38 1.03 12.53 4.39
C PRO A 38 1.24 12.85 5.88
N ILE A 39 1.61 11.83 6.66
CA ILE A 39 1.90 11.94 8.10
C ILE A 39 3.39 11.70 8.33
N ALA A 40 3.94 12.36 9.36
CA ALA A 40 5.34 12.28 9.70
C ALA A 40 5.73 10.86 10.19
N PRO A 41 6.74 10.20 9.59
CA PRO A 41 7.05 8.80 9.88
C PRO A 41 7.71 8.58 11.24
N ASP A 42 8.31 9.61 11.83
CA ASP A 42 9.01 9.57 13.12
C ASP A 42 8.08 9.21 14.29
N ARG A 43 6.79 9.54 14.19
CA ARG A 43 5.79 9.31 15.25
C ARG A 43 4.70 8.30 14.90
N SER A 44 4.63 7.87 13.65
CA SER A 44 3.50 7.11 13.12
C SER A 44 3.89 5.81 12.43
N SER A 45 5.16 5.39 12.56
CA SER A 45 5.63 4.08 12.08
C SER A 45 6.65 3.44 13.01
N THR A 46 6.78 2.11 12.89
CA THR A 46 7.81 1.38 13.62
C THR A 46 9.20 1.58 13.01
N GLU A 47 10.25 1.32 13.79
CA GLU A 47 11.63 1.38 13.31
C GLU A 47 11.90 0.36 12.17
N LEU A 48 11.29 -0.82 12.24
CA LEU A 48 11.43 -1.85 11.20
C LEU A 48 10.89 -1.39 9.83
N LEU A 49 9.91 -0.49 9.79
CA LEU A 49 9.47 0.12 8.52
C LEU A 49 10.54 1.07 7.95
N ARG A 50 11.34 1.71 8.80
CA ARG A 50 12.32 2.73 8.40
C ARG A 50 13.69 2.12 8.06
N THR A 51 13.98 0.93 8.59
CA THR A 51 15.30 0.28 8.44
C THR A 51 15.28 -0.78 7.34
N PRO A 52 16.11 -0.65 6.27
CA PRO A 52 16.21 -1.64 5.22
C PRO A 52 16.70 -3.00 5.72
N ALA A 53 16.42 -4.05 4.94
CA ALA A 53 16.85 -5.41 5.27
C ALA A 53 18.38 -5.49 5.40
N ASN A 54 19.11 -4.74 4.57
CA ASN A 54 20.55 -4.59 4.70
C ASN A 54 20.96 -3.10 4.71
N PRO A 55 21.16 -2.50 5.89
CA PRO A 55 21.50 -1.07 6.01
C PRO A 55 22.92 -0.71 5.51
N VAL A 56 23.75 -1.70 5.20
CA VAL A 56 25.09 -1.46 4.64
C VAL A 56 25.01 -1.12 3.15
N ILE A 57 24.12 -1.80 2.42
CA ILE A 57 24.02 -1.68 0.96
C ILE A 57 22.71 -1.07 0.49
N GLN A 58 21.75 -0.84 1.39
CA GLN A 58 20.44 -0.29 1.05
C GLN A 58 20.09 0.91 1.91
N HIS A 59 19.20 1.74 1.37
CA HIS A 59 18.61 2.86 2.10
C HIS A 59 17.12 3.03 1.77
N VAL A 60 16.43 3.84 2.59
CA VAL A 60 14.98 4.10 2.49
C VAL A 60 14.74 5.60 2.36
N PRO A 61 14.83 6.18 1.14
CA PRO A 61 14.70 7.62 0.94
C PRO A 61 13.25 8.12 1.02
N HIS A 62 12.27 7.23 0.90
CA HIS A 62 10.85 7.60 0.83
C HIS A 62 10.04 6.72 1.77
N ILE A 63 9.39 7.37 2.73
CA ILE A 63 8.44 6.76 3.66
C ILE A 63 7.17 7.59 3.61
N ASP A 64 6.09 6.94 3.22
CA ASP A 64 4.79 7.53 2.95
C ASP A 64 3.77 6.89 3.87
N ILE A 65 3.15 7.69 4.75
CA ILE A 65 2.13 7.23 5.70
C ILE A 65 0.85 8.02 5.48
N TYR A 66 -0.26 7.29 5.33
CA TYR A 66 -1.59 7.86 5.18
C TYR A 66 -2.52 7.26 6.22
N SER A 67 -3.44 8.07 6.76
CA SER A 67 -4.41 7.61 7.74
C SER A 67 -5.84 8.00 7.38
N ALA A 68 -6.78 7.24 7.91
CA ALA A 68 -8.21 7.49 7.81
C ALA A 68 -8.86 7.24 9.17
N ARG A 69 -9.81 8.10 9.55
CA ARG A 69 -10.64 7.88 10.73
C ARG A 69 -11.85 7.05 10.33
N ILE A 70 -12.12 5.99 11.07
CA ILE A 70 -13.30 5.15 10.88
C ILE A 70 -13.99 4.86 12.21
N PRO A 71 -15.31 4.64 12.24
CA PRO A 71 -16.00 4.20 13.45
C PRO A 71 -15.42 2.87 13.96
N LEU A 72 -15.14 2.78 15.26
CA LEU A 72 -14.57 1.56 15.88
C LEU A 72 -15.43 0.31 15.58
N ARG A 73 -16.75 0.49 15.58
CA ARG A 73 -17.73 -0.56 15.23
C ARG A 73 -17.51 -1.19 13.85
N ALA A 74 -17.05 -0.41 12.87
CA ALA A 74 -16.85 -0.90 11.50
C ALA A 74 -15.69 -1.91 11.44
N LEU A 75 -14.64 -1.66 12.21
CA LEU A 75 -13.51 -2.58 12.32
C LEU A 75 -13.83 -3.78 13.22
N GLN A 76 -14.54 -3.56 14.33
CA GLN A 76 -15.02 -4.62 15.21
C GLN A 76 -15.88 -5.66 14.49
N ALA A 77 -16.74 -5.23 13.55
CA ALA A 77 -17.57 -6.12 12.76
C ALA A 77 -16.77 -7.12 11.90
N ARG A 78 -15.47 -6.91 11.71
CA ARG A 78 -14.57 -7.81 10.96
C ARG A 78 -13.82 -8.79 11.87
N ILE A 79 -13.86 -8.61 13.18
CA ILE A 79 -13.18 -9.48 14.14
C ILE A 79 -14.03 -10.74 14.35
N LYS A 80 -13.45 -11.91 14.10
CA LYS A 80 -14.11 -13.21 14.28
C LYS A 80 -13.87 -13.74 15.69
N HIS A 81 -14.50 -13.14 16.70
CA HIS A 81 -14.47 -13.66 18.08
C HIS A 81 -15.62 -14.65 18.34
N PRO A 82 -15.42 -15.71 19.15
CA PRO A 82 -16.53 -16.41 19.81
C PRO A 82 -17.26 -15.43 20.74
N ALA A 83 -18.58 -15.58 20.87
CA ALA A 83 -19.50 -14.60 21.46
C ALA A 83 -19.28 -14.21 22.95
N ASP A 84 -18.21 -14.69 23.60
CA ASP A 84 -18.04 -14.65 25.06
C ASP A 84 -16.82 -13.87 25.57
N GLU A 85 -16.01 -13.22 24.72
CA GLU A 85 -14.85 -12.43 25.20
C GLU A 85 -14.98 -10.91 24.98
N THR A 86 -14.39 -10.24 25.97
CA THR A 86 -14.23 -8.80 26.23
C THR A 86 -13.82 -7.93 25.04
N LYS A 87 -13.94 -6.61 25.24
CA LYS A 87 -13.52 -5.53 24.32
C LYS A 87 -12.33 -5.95 23.43
N PRO A 88 -12.36 -5.69 22.11
CA PRO A 88 -11.32 -6.13 21.19
C PRO A 88 -9.95 -5.58 21.62
N THR A 89 -8.94 -6.45 21.56
CA THR A 89 -7.56 -6.04 21.85
C THR A 89 -7.00 -5.20 20.71
N LYS A 90 -5.89 -4.49 20.96
CA LYS A 90 -5.18 -3.76 19.91
C LYS A 90 -4.73 -4.70 18.77
N GLN A 91 -4.23 -5.88 19.14
CA GLN A 91 -3.85 -6.92 18.20
C GLN A 91 -5.01 -7.32 17.29
N ASP A 92 -6.22 -7.46 17.84
CA ASP A 92 -7.42 -7.79 17.05
C ASP A 92 -7.74 -6.68 16.05
N LEU A 93 -7.62 -5.42 16.46
CA LEU A 93 -7.85 -4.26 15.59
C LEU A 93 -6.80 -4.19 14.48
N ASN A 94 -5.52 -4.36 14.80
CA ASN A 94 -4.42 -4.40 13.82
C ASN A 94 -4.62 -5.55 12.82
N THR A 95 -5.02 -6.73 13.31
CA THR A 95 -5.31 -7.91 12.47
C THR A 95 -6.49 -7.66 11.55
N ALA A 96 -7.61 -7.14 12.09
CA ALA A 96 -8.80 -6.83 11.30
C ALA A 96 -8.52 -5.77 10.25
N TRP A 97 -7.72 -4.75 10.57
CA TRP A 97 -7.34 -3.71 9.62
C TRP A 97 -6.47 -4.27 8.50
N ALA A 98 -5.42 -5.02 8.86
CA ALA A 98 -4.55 -5.67 7.89
C ALA A 98 -5.33 -6.58 6.92
N GLN A 99 -6.23 -7.42 7.45
CA GLN A 99 -7.10 -8.27 6.64
C GLN A 99 -8.03 -7.45 5.74
N SER A 100 -8.59 -6.35 6.25
CA SER A 100 -9.50 -5.49 5.48
C SER A 100 -8.78 -4.80 4.32
N LEU A 101 -7.57 -4.29 4.55
CA LEU A 101 -6.77 -3.66 3.50
C LEU A 101 -6.32 -4.70 2.46
N LEU A 102 -5.75 -5.84 2.88
CA LEU A 102 -5.27 -6.88 1.97
C LEU A 102 -6.39 -7.54 1.15
N ASN A 103 -7.60 -7.58 1.69
CA ASN A 103 -8.77 -8.17 1.03
C ASN A 103 -9.66 -7.13 0.31
N CYS A 104 -9.25 -5.85 0.26
CA CYS A 104 -10.01 -4.84 -0.46
C CYS A 104 -10.14 -5.22 -1.94
N ASN A 105 -11.21 -4.79 -2.61
CA ASN A 105 -11.51 -5.24 -3.97
C ASN A 105 -10.36 -5.01 -4.95
N LEU A 106 -9.62 -3.91 -4.78
CA LEU A 106 -8.50 -3.54 -5.63
C LEU A 106 -7.33 -4.53 -5.49
N LEU A 107 -6.78 -4.71 -4.28
CA LEU A 107 -5.69 -5.67 -4.06
C LEU A 107 -6.11 -7.10 -4.35
N ARG A 108 -7.35 -7.47 -4.00
CA ARG A 108 -7.88 -8.80 -4.29
C ARG A 108 -7.93 -9.09 -5.79
N LEU A 109 -8.29 -8.09 -6.60
CA LEU A 109 -8.29 -8.24 -8.06
C LEU A 109 -6.87 -8.36 -8.62
N GLU A 110 -5.95 -7.51 -8.18
CA GLU A 110 -4.55 -7.56 -8.58
C GLU A 110 -3.90 -8.90 -8.21
N ALA A 111 -4.11 -9.35 -6.98
CA ALA A 111 -3.62 -10.63 -6.50
C ALA A 111 -4.17 -11.80 -7.33
N LYS A 112 -5.45 -11.75 -7.76
CA LYS A 112 -6.02 -12.78 -8.67
C LYS A 112 -5.34 -12.82 -10.03
N PHE A 113 -5.04 -11.66 -10.62
CA PHE A 113 -4.30 -11.59 -11.88
C PHE A 113 -2.87 -12.12 -11.71
N ILE A 114 -2.23 -11.80 -10.59
CA ILE A 114 -0.89 -12.31 -10.28
C ILE A 114 -0.93 -13.82 -10.05
N GLY A 115 -1.95 -14.34 -9.36
CA GLY A 115 -2.22 -15.76 -9.24
C GLY A 115 -2.39 -16.44 -10.60
N LEU A 116 -3.10 -15.80 -11.53
CA LEU A 116 -3.28 -16.32 -12.89
C LEU A 116 -1.94 -16.42 -13.62
N ILE A 117 -1.07 -15.42 -13.49
CA ILE A 117 0.25 -15.38 -14.15
C ILE A 117 1.22 -16.36 -13.51
N ARG A 118 1.29 -16.42 -12.17
CA ARG A 118 2.28 -17.23 -11.44
C ARG A 118 1.89 -18.68 -11.26
N THR A 119 0.61 -18.94 -10.97
CA THR A 119 0.11 -20.26 -10.58
C THR A 119 -0.90 -20.85 -11.57
N GLY A 120 -1.29 -20.10 -12.60
CA GLY A 120 -2.32 -20.50 -13.56
C GLY A 120 -3.75 -20.43 -13.01
N LYS A 121 -3.96 -19.91 -11.79
CA LYS A 121 -5.27 -19.86 -11.12
C LYS A 121 -5.67 -18.44 -10.78
N PHE A 122 -6.89 -18.04 -11.16
CA PHE A 122 -7.44 -16.72 -10.83
C PHE A 122 -7.94 -16.65 -9.37
N ASN A 123 -7.01 -16.70 -8.43
CA ASN A 123 -7.23 -16.73 -6.98
C ASN A 123 -6.33 -15.68 -6.31
N PRO A 124 -6.79 -14.90 -5.32
CA PRO A 124 -5.94 -13.90 -4.67
C PRO A 124 -4.82 -14.48 -3.81
N GLY A 125 -4.76 -15.81 -3.62
CA GLY A 125 -3.83 -16.42 -2.68
C GLY A 125 -4.25 -16.15 -1.25
N ASP A 126 -3.27 -16.11 -0.34
CA ASP A 126 -3.52 -15.82 1.06
C ASP A 126 -3.62 -14.32 1.33
N THR A 127 -4.69 -13.89 1.99
CA THR A 127 -4.95 -12.51 2.41
C THR A 127 -4.93 -12.35 3.93
N GLY A 128 -4.39 -13.33 4.66
CA GLY A 128 -4.33 -13.36 6.12
C GLY A 128 -5.65 -13.76 6.79
N THR A 129 -6.64 -14.22 6.02
CA THR A 129 -7.96 -14.63 6.53
C THR A 129 -8.04 -16.10 6.93
N SER A 130 -6.95 -16.85 6.74
CA SER A 130 -6.84 -18.24 7.18
C SER A 130 -6.90 -18.35 8.71
N PRO A 131 -7.19 -19.53 9.29
CA PRO A 131 -7.14 -19.73 10.74
C PRO A 131 -5.77 -19.41 11.38
N ALA A 132 -4.69 -19.59 10.61
CA ALA A 132 -3.33 -19.26 11.04
C ALA A 132 -2.97 -17.77 10.84
N GLY A 133 -3.91 -16.94 10.36
CA GLY A 133 -3.75 -15.49 10.24
C GLY A 133 -2.50 -15.10 9.45
N PHE A 134 -1.61 -14.35 10.12
CA PHE A 134 -0.34 -13.87 9.59
C PHE A 134 0.88 -14.65 10.12
N SER A 135 0.65 -15.68 10.93
CA SER A 135 1.71 -16.43 11.57
C SER A 135 2.55 -17.22 10.56
N PRO A 136 3.85 -17.45 10.85
CA PRO A 136 4.72 -18.30 10.04
C PRO A 136 4.11 -19.68 9.79
N GLU A 137 4.58 -20.35 8.74
CA GLU A 137 4.11 -21.69 8.42
C GLU A 137 4.43 -22.67 9.56
N PRO A 138 3.44 -23.41 10.12
CA PRO A 138 3.66 -24.24 11.31
C PRO A 138 4.69 -25.35 11.14
N GLU A 139 4.81 -25.90 9.92
CA GLU A 139 5.66 -27.06 9.64
C GLU A 139 7.13 -26.65 9.38
N THR A 140 7.34 -25.52 8.70
CA THR A 140 8.66 -25.09 8.23
C THR A 140 9.24 -23.93 9.04
N GLY A 141 8.40 -23.19 9.76
CA GLY A 141 8.75 -21.90 10.37
C GLY A 141 9.02 -20.79 9.36
N ALA A 142 8.74 -21.01 8.07
CA ALA A 142 9.01 -20.03 7.03
C ALA A 142 8.09 -18.81 7.17
N PRO A 143 8.59 -17.60 6.87
CA PRO A 143 7.77 -16.41 6.80
C PRO A 143 6.58 -16.61 5.85
N ARG A 144 5.40 -16.17 6.28
CA ARG A 144 4.17 -16.36 5.50
C ARG A 144 4.17 -15.50 4.24
N GLU A 145 3.83 -16.11 3.12
CA GLU A 145 3.60 -15.41 1.85
C GLU A 145 2.13 -15.00 1.68
N LEU A 146 1.91 -13.77 1.25
CA LEU A 146 0.60 -13.18 1.01
C LEU A 146 0.47 -12.78 -0.47
N LEU A 147 -0.78 -12.72 -0.94
CA LEU A 147 -1.15 -12.28 -2.28
C LEU A 147 -0.42 -13.03 -3.41
N ASN A 148 -0.30 -14.36 -3.31
CA ASN A 148 0.49 -15.20 -4.23
C ASN A 148 2.01 -14.89 -4.25
N GLY A 149 2.57 -14.64 -3.06
CA GLY A 149 4.01 -14.40 -2.87
C GLY A 149 4.47 -13.04 -3.38
N ILE A 150 3.58 -12.04 -3.43
CA ILE A 150 3.97 -10.64 -3.69
C ILE A 150 4.54 -10.03 -2.41
N MET A 151 3.95 -10.38 -1.28
CA MET A 151 4.30 -9.86 0.02
C MET A 151 4.69 -11.01 0.95
N THR A 152 5.69 -10.79 1.79
CA THR A 152 6.13 -11.73 2.81
C THR A 152 5.99 -11.06 4.17
N VAL A 153 5.40 -11.75 5.14
CA VAL A 153 5.26 -11.24 6.50
C VAL A 153 6.63 -11.17 7.16
N VAL A 154 7.01 -9.97 7.60
CA VAL A 154 8.23 -9.72 8.39
C VAL A 154 7.90 -9.76 9.88
N ARG A 155 6.75 -9.21 10.26
CA ARG A 155 6.24 -9.19 11.63
C ARG A 155 4.72 -9.28 11.59
N GLU A 156 4.16 -10.26 12.30
CA GLU A 156 2.71 -10.37 12.46
C GLU A 156 2.20 -9.38 13.52
N PRO A 157 0.89 -9.06 13.55
CA PRO A 157 0.31 -8.28 14.64
C PRO A 157 0.43 -9.02 15.98
N VAL A 158 1.18 -8.46 16.93
CA VAL A 158 1.32 -9.00 18.29
C VAL A 158 1.31 -7.85 19.30
N GLY A 159 0.39 -7.90 20.27
CA GLY A 159 0.23 -6.81 21.24
C GLY A 159 -0.09 -5.49 20.54
N GLU A 160 0.79 -4.50 20.70
CA GLU A 160 0.66 -3.18 20.07
C GLU A 160 1.27 -3.11 18.66
N GLU A 161 2.09 -4.11 18.29
CA GLU A 161 2.81 -4.09 17.03
C GLU A 161 1.87 -4.37 15.84
N PRO A 162 1.95 -3.57 14.76
CA PRO A 162 1.15 -3.76 13.56
C PRO A 162 1.77 -4.79 12.60
N LEU A 163 0.96 -5.27 11.65
CA LEU A 163 1.45 -6.11 10.55
C LEU A 163 2.50 -5.33 9.74
N LEU A 164 3.66 -5.96 9.55
CA LEU A 164 4.71 -5.49 8.63
C LEU A 164 4.95 -6.57 7.57
N VAL A 165 4.87 -6.17 6.32
CA VAL A 165 5.19 -7.03 5.18
C VAL A 165 6.30 -6.40 4.34
N THR A 166 7.05 -7.24 3.64
CA THR A 166 8.04 -6.82 2.65
C THR A 166 7.67 -7.36 1.28
N TRP A 167 8.09 -6.66 0.23
CA TRP A 167 7.99 -7.12 -1.14
C TRP A 167 9.30 -6.81 -1.87
N GLY A 168 9.59 -7.58 -2.91
CA GLY A 168 10.81 -7.45 -3.70
C GLY A 168 10.51 -7.28 -5.19
N MET A 169 11.31 -6.43 -5.84
CA MET A 169 11.44 -6.44 -7.29
C MET A 169 12.40 -7.55 -7.71
N PRO A 170 12.15 -8.23 -8.84
CA PRO A 170 13.16 -9.08 -9.46
C PRO A 170 14.43 -8.29 -9.76
N ASP A 171 15.58 -8.97 -9.72
CA ASP A 171 16.88 -8.33 -9.92
C ASP A 171 17.08 -7.84 -11.35
N GLU A 172 16.51 -8.52 -12.35
CA GLU A 172 16.71 -8.23 -13.76
C GLU A 172 16.34 -6.78 -14.14
N PRO A 173 15.12 -6.27 -13.84
CA PRO A 173 14.79 -4.89 -14.11
C PRO A 173 15.66 -3.94 -13.30
N ARG A 174 15.91 -4.22 -12.00
CA ARG A 174 16.76 -3.37 -11.16
C ARG A 174 18.14 -3.21 -11.80
N VAL A 175 18.84 -4.31 -12.06
CA VAL A 175 20.19 -4.35 -12.65
C VAL A 175 20.22 -3.69 -14.03
N PHE A 176 19.18 -3.84 -14.85
CA PHE A 176 19.08 -3.12 -16.13
C PHE A 176 19.11 -1.60 -15.92
N PHE A 177 18.29 -1.09 -15.00
CA PHE A 177 18.24 0.34 -14.68
C PHE A 177 19.54 0.84 -14.05
N GLU A 178 20.20 0.02 -13.22
CA GLU A 178 21.52 0.34 -12.68
C GLU A 178 22.58 0.48 -13.78
N LYS A 179 22.57 -0.42 -14.77
CA LYS A 179 23.48 -0.36 -15.91
C LYS A 179 23.30 0.94 -16.67
N ILE A 180 22.09 1.27 -17.11
CA ILE A 180 21.86 2.50 -17.89
C ILE A 180 22.05 3.77 -17.05
N ALA A 181 21.84 3.72 -15.73
CA ALA A 181 22.10 4.84 -14.83
C ALA A 181 23.58 5.22 -14.80
N ARG A 182 24.50 4.24 -14.93
CA ARG A 182 25.94 4.48 -15.09
C ARG A 182 26.28 5.19 -16.40
N TRP A 183 25.44 5.05 -17.43
CA TRP A 183 25.57 5.75 -18.71
C TRP A 183 24.82 7.09 -18.77
N GLY A 184 24.42 7.63 -17.62
CA GLY A 184 23.78 8.94 -17.52
C GLY A 184 22.24 8.90 -17.46
N TYR A 185 21.62 7.72 -17.40
CA TYR A 185 20.19 7.66 -17.10
C TYR A 185 19.91 8.21 -15.68
N PRO A 186 18.88 9.07 -15.51
CA PRO A 186 18.73 9.87 -14.30
C PRO A 186 18.02 9.17 -13.14
N TRP A 187 17.56 7.92 -13.30
CA TRP A 187 16.71 7.25 -12.31
C TRP A 187 17.17 5.81 -12.04
N ARG A 188 16.78 5.29 -10.87
CA ARG A 188 16.93 3.87 -10.50
C ARG A 188 15.60 3.28 -10.08
N LEU A 189 15.50 1.96 -10.16
CA LEU A 189 14.37 1.22 -9.61
C LEU A 189 14.62 0.85 -8.16
N MET A 190 13.51 0.69 -7.43
CA MET A 190 13.50 0.13 -6.08
C MET A 190 13.92 -1.34 -6.13
N THR A 191 14.68 -1.80 -5.13
CA THR A 191 14.89 -3.23 -4.88
C THR A 191 13.61 -3.86 -4.31
N GLY A 192 12.79 -3.06 -3.63
CA GLY A 192 11.56 -3.51 -3.02
C GLY A 192 11.01 -2.48 -2.06
N GLY A 193 10.25 -2.94 -1.08
CA GLY A 193 9.69 -2.07 -0.07
C GLY A 193 9.06 -2.82 1.07
N ARG A 194 8.63 -2.04 2.07
CA ARG A 194 7.91 -2.53 3.23
C ARG A 194 6.59 -1.80 3.36
N HIS A 195 5.57 -2.52 3.81
CA HIS A 195 4.26 -1.96 4.12
C HIS A 195 3.89 -2.28 5.56
N GLU A 196 3.34 -1.28 6.25
CA GLU A 196 2.84 -1.42 7.61
C GLU A 196 1.36 -1.03 7.66
N MET A 197 0.56 -1.89 8.29
CA MET A 197 -0.87 -1.69 8.49
C MET A 197 -1.15 -1.55 9.99
N SER A 198 -1.30 -0.32 10.46
CA SER A 198 -1.46 -0.02 11.89
C SER A 198 -2.78 0.65 12.22
N VAL A 199 -3.23 0.47 13.45
CA VAL A 199 -4.41 1.13 14.01
C VAL A 199 -3.95 1.98 15.19
N GLU A 200 -4.46 3.20 15.30
CA GLU A 200 -4.27 4.11 16.43
C GLU A 200 -5.62 4.33 17.14
N GLY A 201 -5.57 4.54 18.45
CA GLY A 201 -6.75 4.56 19.31
C GLY A 201 -7.07 3.18 19.91
N PRO A 202 -8.31 2.94 20.36
CA PRO A 202 -9.52 3.73 20.14
C PRO A 202 -9.51 5.11 20.81
N PHE A 203 -10.23 6.05 20.20
CA PHE A 203 -10.48 7.39 20.70
C PHE A 203 -11.98 7.57 20.95
N GLU A 204 -12.33 8.33 21.99
CA GLU A 204 -13.71 8.78 22.18
C GLU A 204 -14.04 9.83 21.10
N GLY A 205 -15.30 9.89 20.65
CA GLY A 205 -15.72 10.86 19.64
C GLY A 205 -15.45 12.30 20.11
N GLU A 206 -15.01 13.17 19.19
CA GLU A 206 -14.72 14.58 19.49
C GLU A 206 -15.77 15.49 18.82
N GLY A 207 -16.30 16.47 19.55
CA GLY A 207 -17.23 17.46 19.01
C GLY A 207 -18.51 16.84 18.42
N ASP A 208 -18.87 17.23 17.20
CA ASP A 208 -20.08 16.74 16.52
C ASP A 208 -20.05 15.21 16.23
N GLU A 209 -18.86 14.60 16.25
CA GLU A 209 -18.66 13.16 16.03
C GLU A 209 -18.92 12.32 17.29
N GLU A 210 -19.13 12.93 18.47
CA GLU A 210 -19.49 12.21 19.70
C GLU A 210 -20.76 11.35 19.50
N SER A 211 -21.69 11.83 18.66
CA SER A 211 -22.91 11.11 18.25
C SER A 211 -22.63 9.85 17.41
N GLN A 212 -21.47 9.75 16.76
CA GLN A 212 -21.06 8.60 15.95
C GLN A 212 -20.38 7.50 16.78
N GLY A 213 -20.03 7.81 18.04
CA GLY A 213 -19.37 6.91 18.98
C GLY A 213 -17.84 6.87 18.80
N PRO A 214 -17.16 5.94 19.49
CA PRO A 214 -15.71 5.85 19.44
C PRO A 214 -15.20 5.55 18.03
N PHE A 215 -14.05 6.12 17.70
CA PHE A 215 -13.38 5.94 16.41
C PHE A 215 -11.97 5.38 16.57
N VAL A 216 -11.42 4.89 15.47
CA VAL A 216 -10.02 4.49 15.35
C VAL A 216 -9.41 5.19 14.14
N GLU A 217 -8.11 5.42 14.18
CA GLU A 217 -7.37 5.90 13.02
C GLU A 217 -6.61 4.71 12.42
N VAL A 218 -7.01 4.29 11.22
CA VAL A 218 -6.33 3.24 10.47
C VAL A 218 -5.27 3.85 9.56
N ARG A 219 -4.10 3.22 9.49
CA ARG A 219 -2.94 3.73 8.76
C ARG A 219 -2.43 2.71 7.75
N PHE A 220 -2.03 3.20 6.59
CA PHE A 220 -1.24 2.46 5.61
C PHE A 220 0.06 3.19 5.35
N ALA A 221 1.17 2.51 5.63
CA ALA A 221 2.50 3.04 5.44
C ALA A 221 3.26 2.26 4.36
N SER A 222 4.10 2.96 3.60
CA SER A 222 4.91 2.41 2.53
C SER A 222 6.32 2.98 2.60
N ALA A 223 7.31 2.10 2.65
CA ALA A 223 8.72 2.44 2.60
C ALA A 223 9.36 1.84 1.34
N HIS A 224 9.99 2.67 0.52
CA HIS A 224 10.70 2.22 -0.69
C HIS A 224 12.17 1.97 -0.38
N THR A 225 12.68 0.81 -0.75
CA THR A 225 14.07 0.42 -0.53
C THR A 225 14.86 0.47 -1.85
N TYR A 226 16.05 1.08 -1.80
CA TYR A 226 16.97 1.21 -2.93
C TYR A 226 18.35 0.73 -2.54
N GLU A 227 19.12 0.21 -3.49
CA GLU A 227 20.55 -0.02 -3.32
C GLU A 227 21.31 1.32 -3.23
N VAL A 228 22.31 1.34 -2.36
CA VAL A 228 23.29 2.42 -2.26
C VAL A 228 24.37 2.20 -3.31
N VAL A 229 24.67 3.25 -4.05
CA VAL A 229 25.65 3.25 -5.13
C VAL A 229 26.75 4.23 -4.76
N GLU A 230 27.92 3.69 -4.43
CA GLU A 230 29.06 4.49 -3.95
C GLU A 230 29.44 5.61 -4.93
N GLU A 231 29.34 5.35 -6.24
CA GLU A 231 29.69 6.35 -7.27
C GLU A 231 28.73 7.54 -7.34
N GLU A 232 27.53 7.43 -6.74
CA GLU A 232 26.53 8.51 -6.68
C GLU A 232 26.69 9.41 -5.45
N GLY A 233 27.62 9.08 -4.55
CA GLY A 233 27.93 9.90 -3.38
C GLY A 233 26.93 9.71 -2.25
N GLU A 234 26.51 10.82 -1.66
CA GLU A 234 25.75 10.85 -0.41
C GLU A 234 24.31 10.33 -0.58
N LEU A 235 23.66 9.91 0.52
CA LEU A 235 22.33 9.28 0.46
C LEU A 235 21.22 10.14 -0.18
N TRP A 236 21.34 11.47 -0.12
CA TRP A 236 20.38 12.40 -0.74
C TRP A 236 20.65 12.64 -2.22
N GLU A 237 21.82 12.23 -2.72
CA GLU A 237 22.23 12.33 -4.14
C GLU A 237 21.91 11.05 -4.92
N GLN A 238 21.68 9.95 -4.19
CA GLN A 238 21.29 8.65 -4.74
C GLN A 238 20.07 8.78 -5.65
N LYS A 239 20.17 8.22 -6.85
CA LYS A 239 19.08 8.26 -7.83
C LYS A 239 17.91 7.40 -7.37
N THR A 240 16.70 7.95 -7.48
CA THR A 240 15.45 7.22 -7.25
C THR A 240 14.56 7.28 -8.50
N ILE A 241 13.36 6.70 -8.41
CA ILE A 241 12.36 6.80 -9.48
C ILE A 241 11.99 8.28 -9.77
N PRO A 242 11.49 8.58 -10.98
CA PRO A 242 11.01 9.92 -11.30
C PRO A 242 9.95 10.40 -10.30
N LYS A 243 9.90 11.72 -10.05
CA LYS A 243 8.91 12.34 -9.14
C LYS A 243 7.46 12.01 -9.51
N TRP A 244 7.14 11.91 -10.80
CA TRP A 244 5.80 11.55 -11.27
C TRP A 244 5.47 10.08 -10.95
N THR A 245 6.43 9.16 -11.08
CA THR A 245 6.28 7.76 -10.69
C THR A 245 6.08 7.67 -9.19
N GLY A 246 6.89 8.40 -8.40
CA GLY A 246 6.70 8.52 -6.96
C GLY A 246 5.30 9.05 -6.59
N ARG A 247 4.79 10.05 -7.32
CA ARG A 247 3.41 10.55 -7.13
C ARG A 247 2.38 9.47 -7.39
N LEU A 248 2.52 8.68 -8.46
CA LEU A 248 1.59 7.59 -8.76
C LEU A 248 1.60 6.50 -7.68
N HIS A 249 2.77 6.11 -7.17
CA HIS A 249 2.87 5.18 -6.04
C HIS A 249 2.15 5.72 -4.80
N ARG A 250 2.37 6.98 -4.47
CA ARG A 250 1.72 7.67 -3.35
C ARG A 250 0.21 7.77 -3.49
N VAL A 251 -0.28 8.07 -4.69
CA VAL A 251 -1.73 8.06 -4.97
C VAL A 251 -2.28 6.66 -4.86
N TYR A 252 -1.60 5.66 -5.41
CA TYR A 252 -2.04 4.28 -5.37
C TYR A 252 -2.20 3.79 -3.92
N ALA A 253 -1.24 4.11 -3.05
CA ALA A 253 -1.34 3.86 -1.60
C ALA A 253 -2.58 4.53 -0.96
N ARG A 254 -2.88 5.78 -1.31
CA ARG A 254 -4.11 6.46 -0.86
C ARG A 254 -5.37 5.82 -1.41
N PHE A 255 -5.33 5.32 -2.64
CA PHE A 255 -6.46 4.67 -3.26
C PHE A 255 -6.77 3.33 -2.59
N LEU A 256 -5.74 2.56 -2.21
CA LEU A 256 -5.89 1.37 -1.38
C LEU A 256 -6.55 1.68 -0.03
N LEU A 257 -6.08 2.72 0.64
CA LEU A 257 -6.66 3.19 1.90
C LEU A 257 -8.14 3.61 1.72
N ASP A 258 -8.45 4.44 0.73
CA ASP A 258 -9.81 4.90 0.41
C ASP A 258 -10.74 3.73 0.08
N ALA A 259 -10.27 2.76 -0.71
CA ALA A 259 -11.05 1.57 -1.06
C ALA A 259 -11.35 0.71 0.17
N ALA A 260 -10.35 0.41 0.98
CA ALA A 260 -10.52 -0.39 2.20
C ALA A 260 -11.47 0.27 3.21
N VAL A 261 -11.33 1.59 3.42
CA VAL A 261 -12.19 2.37 4.32
C VAL A 261 -13.62 2.38 3.83
N ARG A 262 -13.86 2.63 2.54
CA ARG A 262 -15.21 2.63 1.96
C ARG A 262 -15.89 1.26 2.05
N GLU A 263 -15.14 0.17 1.93
CA GLU A 263 -15.66 -1.19 2.08
C GLU A 263 -15.99 -1.54 3.55
N LEU A 264 -15.24 -0.99 4.50
CA LEU A 264 -15.52 -1.09 5.93
C LEU A 264 -16.80 -0.32 6.32
N GLU A 265 -16.96 0.89 5.82
CA GLU A 265 -18.11 1.75 6.13
C GLU A 265 -19.37 1.36 5.36
N GLY A 266 -19.21 0.92 4.10
CA GLY A 266 -20.30 0.59 3.18
C GLY A 266 -20.86 -0.83 3.30
N GLY A 267 -20.24 -1.70 4.12
CA GLY A 267 -20.74 -3.04 4.41
C GLY A 267 -20.88 -3.97 3.19
N ARG A 268 -19.94 -3.91 2.23
CA ARG A 268 -19.87 -4.86 1.11
C ARG A 268 -18.45 -5.37 0.91
#